data_AF-A0A7S1LZ16-F1
#
_entry.id   AF-A0A7S1LZ16-F1
#
_cell.length_a   1.000
_cell.length_b   1.000
_cell.length_c   1.000
_cell.angle_alpha   90.00
_cell.angle_beta   90.00
_cell.angle_gamma   90.00
#
_symmetry.space_group_name_H-M   'P 1'
#
loop_
_entity.id
_entity.type
_entity.pdbx_description
1 polymer ?
#
loop_
_entity_poly.entity_id
_entity_poly.type
_entity_poly.pdbx_seq_one_letter_code
_entity_poly.pdbx_strand_id
1 'polypeptide(L)'
;ESAWAQFGADAAAELAVLPEVHSAADVERAVERAREAGADRGAGLVVFTLAASDLNTRLLAECQGAGVPCIDALQPLLVALEEAFALPRLGGAGAAGAPDSAAAPAPPVFAVSDSS
;
A
#
# COMPACT_ATOMS: atom_id res chain seq x y z
N GLU A 1 16.19 5.32 -12.30
CA GLU A 1 15.68 6.69 -12.13
C GLU A 1 14.44 6.58 -11.24
N SER A 2 14.21 7.50 -10.30
CA SER A 2 13.04 7.38 -9.42
C SER A 2 11.73 7.51 -10.20
N ALA A 3 10.64 6.91 -9.73
CA ALA A 3 9.31 7.07 -10.35
C ALA A 3 8.88 8.56 -10.47
N TRP A 4 9.45 9.45 -9.66
CA TRP A 4 9.19 10.89 -9.71
C TRP A 4 9.79 11.59 -10.93
N ALA A 5 10.87 11.06 -11.51
CA ALA A 5 11.46 11.58 -12.75
C ALA A 5 10.45 11.57 -13.93
N GLN A 6 9.45 10.68 -13.88
CA GLN A 6 8.35 10.65 -14.86
C GLN A 6 7.45 11.89 -14.80
N PHE A 7 7.46 12.64 -13.69
CA PHE A 7 6.62 13.81 -13.45
C PHE A 7 7.41 15.13 -13.49
N GLY A 8 8.65 15.11 -13.98
CA GLY A 8 9.53 16.26 -14.08
C GLY A 8 10.69 16.18 -13.09
N ALA A 9 10.93 17.25 -12.33
CA ALA A 9 12.07 17.32 -11.42
C ALA A 9 11.72 16.73 -10.04
N ASP A 10 12.55 15.80 -9.54
CA ASP A 10 12.45 15.20 -8.19
C ASP A 10 12.32 16.25 -7.07
N ALA A 11 12.84 17.46 -7.29
CA ALA A 11 12.82 18.57 -6.34
C ALA A 11 11.43 19.19 -6.09
N ALA A 12 10.40 18.81 -6.85
CA ALA A 12 9.07 19.39 -6.74
C ALA A 12 8.16 18.73 -5.67
N ALA A 13 8.49 17.50 -5.23
CA ALA A 13 7.68 16.75 -4.27
C ALA A 13 8.41 16.56 -2.93
N GLU A 14 7.83 17.10 -1.85
CA GLU A 14 8.30 16.81 -0.50
C GLU A 14 7.80 15.42 -0.08
N LEU A 15 8.71 14.45 0.02
CA LEU A 15 8.38 13.07 0.40
C LEU A 15 8.54 12.88 1.92
N ALA A 16 7.45 12.48 2.59
CA ALA A 16 7.48 12.01 3.96
C ALA A 16 7.18 10.51 3.99
N VAL A 17 8.13 9.72 4.49
CA VAL A 17 7.93 8.27 4.71
C VAL A 17 7.48 8.03 6.14
N LEU A 18 6.35 7.36 6.30
CA LEU A 18 5.80 6.96 7.59
C LEU A 18 5.92 5.43 7.72
N PRO A 19 7.03 4.92 8.27
CA PRO A 19 7.18 3.49 8.49
C PRO A 19 6.28 3.01 9.65
N GLU A 20 6.09 1.70 9.76
CA GLU A 20 5.48 1.03 10.92
C GLU A 20 4.01 1.41 11.22
N VAL A 21 3.20 1.64 10.18
CA VAL A 21 1.75 1.84 10.33
C VAL A 21 1.08 0.49 10.64
N HIS A 22 0.79 0.26 11.92
CA HIS A 22 0.27 -1.03 12.42
C HIS A 22 -1.04 -0.90 13.20
N SER A 23 -1.54 0.31 13.39
CA SER A 23 -2.76 0.57 14.15
C SER A 23 -3.64 1.64 13.49
N ALA A 24 -4.90 1.70 13.93
CA ALA A 24 -5.82 2.76 13.51
C ALA A 24 -5.28 4.16 13.87
N ALA A 25 -4.61 4.30 15.02
CA ALA A 25 -4.01 5.57 15.44
C ALA A 25 -2.81 5.98 14.57
N ASP A 26 -2.09 5.02 13.98
CA ASP A 26 -1.04 5.31 12.99
C ASP A 26 -1.64 5.79 11.68
N VAL A 27 -2.73 5.14 11.23
CA VAL A 27 -3.50 5.54 10.04
C VAL A 27 -4.02 6.97 10.18
N GLU A 28 -4.68 7.29 11.30
CA GLU A 28 -5.22 8.63 11.56
C GLU A 28 -4.11 9.69 11.53
N ARG A 29 -2.96 9.44 12.16
CA ARG A 29 -1.79 10.34 12.11
C ARG A 29 -1.26 10.53 10.69
N ALA A 30 -1.21 9.47 9.90
CA ALA A 30 -0.71 9.54 8.53
C ALA A 30 -1.61 10.42 7.64
N VAL A 31 -2.92 10.23 7.75
CA VAL A 31 -3.90 11.02 6.99
C VAL A 31 -3.91 12.47 7.45
N GLU A 32 -3.86 12.73 8.77
CA GLU A 32 -3.81 14.10 9.30
C GLU A 32 -2.56 14.84 8.81
N ARG A 33 -1.39 14.19 8.87
CA ARG A 33 -0.15 14.80 8.37
C ARG A 33 -0.21 15.13 6.88
N ALA A 34 -0.81 14.25 6.07
CA ALA A 34 -0.99 14.51 4.64
C ALA A 34 -1.98 15.67 4.40
N ARG A 35 -3.04 15.76 5.19
CA ARG A 35 -4.02 16.85 5.15
C ARG A 35 -3.36 18.19 5.48
N GLU A 36 -2.62 18.26 6.58
CA GLU A 36 -1.92 19.46 7.03
C GLU A 36 -0.91 19.94 5.98
N ALA A 37 -0.07 19.03 5.45
CA ALA A 37 0.89 19.35 4.40
C ALA A 37 0.22 19.84 3.11
N GLY A 38 -0.97 19.30 2.80
CA GLY A 38 -1.76 19.68 1.64
C GLY A 38 -2.46 21.04 1.76
N ALA A 39 -2.85 21.45 2.97
CA ALA A 39 -3.57 22.69 3.21
C ALA A 39 -2.80 23.93 2.74
N ASP A 40 -1.48 23.91 2.88
CA ASP A 40 -0.62 25.03 2.49
C ASP A 40 -0.21 25.00 1.00
N ARG A 41 -0.40 23.86 0.30
CA ARG A 41 0.25 23.59 -1.00
C ARG A 41 -0.66 23.09 -2.12
N GLY A 42 -1.96 22.91 -1.87
CA GLY A 42 -2.97 22.61 -2.89
C GLY A 42 -3.52 21.18 -2.88
N ALA A 43 -2.78 20.20 -2.34
CA ALA A 43 -3.28 18.90 -1.89
C ALA A 43 -2.12 18.02 -1.37
N GLY A 44 -2.36 17.24 -0.32
CA GLY A 44 -1.49 16.12 0.07
C GLY A 44 -1.95 14.82 -0.61
N LEU A 45 -1.03 13.89 -0.85
CA LEU A 45 -1.32 12.57 -1.41
C LEU A 45 -0.77 11.49 -0.47
N VAL A 46 -1.56 10.47 -0.19
CA VAL A 46 -1.09 9.27 0.54
C VAL A 46 -0.93 8.11 -0.43
N VAL A 47 0.30 7.62 -0.60
CA VAL A 47 0.59 6.36 -1.29
C VAL A 47 0.94 5.32 -0.23
N PHE A 48 0.28 4.17 -0.22
CA PHE A 48 0.43 3.19 0.87
C PHE A 48 0.50 1.75 0.38
N THR A 49 1.05 0.88 1.24
CA THR A 49 1.31 -0.54 0.98
C THR A 49 0.90 -1.43 2.17
N LEU A 50 -0.28 -1.19 2.73
CA LEU A 50 -0.78 -1.91 3.91
C LEU A 50 -1.33 -3.29 3.52
N ALA A 51 -0.71 -4.35 4.04
CA ALA A 51 -1.14 -5.73 3.80
C ALA A 51 -2.38 -6.15 4.63
N ALA A 52 -2.59 -5.52 5.79
CA ALA A 52 -3.72 -5.81 6.66
C ALA A 52 -5.00 -5.17 6.11
N SER A 53 -6.00 -6.00 5.79
CA SER A 53 -7.23 -5.56 5.09
C SER A 53 -8.08 -4.57 5.88
N ASP A 54 -8.08 -4.69 7.21
CA ASP A 54 -8.76 -3.80 8.14
C ASP A 54 -8.10 -2.41 8.16
N LEU A 55 -6.77 -2.35 8.27
CA LEU A 55 -6.02 -1.09 8.22
C LEU A 55 -6.13 -0.42 6.85
N ASN A 56 -6.12 -1.21 5.77
CA ASN A 56 -6.32 -0.73 4.41
C ASN A 56 -7.69 -0.04 4.26
N THR A 57 -8.76 -0.76 4.64
CA THR A 57 -10.13 -0.23 4.61
C THR A 57 -10.26 1.02 5.47
N ARG A 58 -9.64 1.01 6.66
CA ARG A 58 -9.65 2.18 7.55
C ARG A 58 -8.95 3.37 6.92
N LEU A 59 -7.76 3.20 6.36
CA LEU A 59 -7.00 4.28 5.74
C LEU A 59 -7.76 4.89 4.56
N LEU A 60 -8.37 4.07 3.70
CA LEU A 60 -9.23 4.56 2.60
C LEU A 60 -10.41 5.39 3.13
N ALA A 61 -11.06 4.93 4.20
CA ALA A 61 -12.17 5.67 4.81
C ALA A 61 -11.72 7.00 5.44
N GLU A 62 -10.60 7.01 6.16
CA GLU A 62 -10.03 8.23 6.75
C GLU A 62 -9.60 9.23 5.68
N CYS A 63 -8.93 8.79 4.61
CA CYS A 63 -8.59 9.63 3.46
C CYS A 63 -9.84 10.29 2.87
N GLN A 64 -10.89 9.49 2.62
CA GLN A 64 -12.13 9.97 2.03
C GLN A 64 -12.80 11.00 2.95
N GLY A 65 -12.85 10.72 4.26
CA GLY A 65 -13.40 11.65 5.26
C GLY A 65 -12.62 12.97 5.35
N ALA A 66 -11.30 12.91 5.18
CA ALA A 66 -10.42 14.08 5.21
C ALA A 66 -10.32 14.82 3.87
N GLY A 67 -10.89 14.29 2.78
CA GLY A 67 -10.73 14.83 1.44
C GLY A 67 -9.30 14.73 0.89
N VAL A 68 -8.52 13.76 1.39
CA VAL A 68 -7.12 13.52 0.99
C VAL A 68 -7.10 12.43 -0.08
N PRO A 69 -6.60 12.71 -1.31
CA PRO A 69 -6.36 11.67 -2.31
C PRO A 69 -5.44 10.58 -1.76
N CYS A 70 -5.76 9.30 -2.02
CA CYS A 70 -4.86 8.22 -1.68
C CYS A 70 -4.88 7.03 -2.64
N ILE A 71 -3.73 6.35 -2.72
CA ILE A 71 -3.41 5.31 -3.68
C ILE A 71 -2.90 4.09 -2.92
N ASP A 72 -3.61 2.98 -3.08
CA ASP A 72 -3.13 1.67 -2.66
C ASP A 72 -2.18 1.10 -3.72
N ALA A 73 -0.90 1.18 -3.47
CA ALA A 73 0.12 0.68 -4.39
C ALA A 73 0.31 -0.84 -4.28
N LEU A 74 -0.20 -1.49 -3.24
CA LEU A 74 0.01 -2.91 -2.97
C LEU A 74 -1.15 -3.78 -3.48
N GLN A 75 -2.39 -3.32 -3.41
CA GLN A 75 -3.55 -4.14 -3.77
C GLN A 75 -3.53 -4.70 -5.20
N PRO A 76 -3.15 -3.93 -6.26
CA PRO A 76 -3.03 -4.50 -7.60
C PRO A 76 -2.01 -5.63 -7.68
N LEU A 77 -0.89 -5.51 -6.96
CA LEU A 77 0.13 -6.56 -6.89
C LEU A 77 -0.40 -7.79 -6.16
N LEU A 78 -1.11 -7.62 -5.04
CA LEU A 78 -1.69 -8.75 -4.30
C LEU A 78 -2.70 -9.53 -5.14
N VAL A 79 -3.56 -8.85 -5.90
CA VAL A 79 -4.52 -9.50 -6.82
C VAL A 79 -3.78 -10.33 -7.88
N ALA A 80 -2.75 -9.78 -8.50
CA ALA A 80 -1.96 -10.50 -9.50
C ALA A 80 -1.24 -11.74 -8.90
N LEU A 81 -0.79 -11.66 -7.65
CA LEU A 81 -0.18 -12.80 -6.96
C LEU A 81 -1.22 -13.88 -6.62
N GLU A 82 -2.41 -13.51 -6.15
CA GLU A 82 -3.51 -14.46 -5.90
C GLU A 82 -3.84 -15.26 -7.17
N GLU A 83 -3.90 -14.58 -8.31
CA GLU A 83 -4.15 -15.20 -9.62
C GLU A 83 -2.98 -16.10 -10.07
N ALA A 84 -1.74 -15.62 -9.96
CA ALA A 84 -0.55 -16.35 -10.41
C ALA A 84 -0.28 -17.60 -9.58
N PHE A 85 -0.52 -17.54 -8.26
CA PHE A 85 -0.31 -18.67 -7.36
C PHE A 85 -1.56 -19.54 -7.19
N ALA A 86 -2.74 -19.07 -7.61
CA ALA A 86 -4.03 -19.68 -7.28
C ALA A 86 -4.21 -19.91 -5.77
N LEU A 87 -3.69 -18.98 -4.95
CA LEU A 87 -3.73 -19.04 -3.48
C LEU A 87 -4.42 -17.79 -2.92
N PRO A 88 -5.33 -17.95 -1.93
CA PRO A 88 -5.94 -16.81 -1.27
C PRO A 88 -4.95 -16.08 -0.34
N ARG A 89 -5.15 -14.79 -0.12
CA ARG A 89 -4.42 -14.03 0.92
C ARG A 89 -4.59 -14.64 2.31
N LEU A 90 -3.51 -14.63 3.08
CA LEU A 90 -3.44 -15.14 4.47
C LEU A 90 -4.26 -14.33 5.50
N GLY A 91 -5.00 -13.30 5.08
CA GLY A 91 -5.66 -12.35 5.98
C GLY A 91 -7.19 -12.39 6.02
N GLY A 92 -7.85 -13.29 5.29
CA GLY A 92 -9.29 -13.48 5.42
C GLY A 92 -9.61 -14.18 6.74
N ALA A 93 -10.33 -13.51 7.64
CA ALA A 93 -10.91 -14.16 8.82
C ALA A 93 -11.67 -15.43 8.39
N GLY A 94 -11.06 -16.60 8.60
CA GLY A 94 -11.60 -17.89 8.16
C GLY A 94 -10.63 -18.87 7.52
N ALA A 95 -9.37 -18.53 7.24
CA ALA A 95 -8.40 -19.51 6.72
C ALA A 95 -7.85 -20.48 7.80
N ALA A 96 -8.74 -21.10 8.56
CA ALA A 96 -8.48 -22.35 9.26
C ALA A 96 -8.53 -23.48 8.23
N GLY A 97 -7.41 -23.66 7.53
CA GLY A 97 -7.26 -24.70 6.52
C GLY A 97 -5.85 -24.63 5.98
N ALA A 98 -4.88 -25.07 6.78
CA ALA A 98 -3.59 -25.47 6.22
C ALA A 98 -3.89 -26.48 5.10
N PRO A 99 -3.49 -26.25 3.85
CA PRO A 99 -3.66 -27.26 2.82
C PRO A 99 -2.77 -28.45 3.21
N ASP A 100 -3.40 -29.49 3.75
CA ASP A 100 -2.86 -30.83 3.77
C ASP A 100 -2.92 -31.36 2.35
N SER A 101 -1.91 -31.06 1.55
CA SER A 101 -1.72 -31.64 0.24
C SER A 101 -0.27 -31.47 -0.17
N ALA A 102 0.37 -32.57 -0.56
CA ALA A 102 1.71 -32.62 -1.10
C ALA A 102 1.96 -31.43 -2.04
N ALA A 103 2.64 -30.40 -1.53
CA ALA A 103 2.64 -29.09 -2.15
C ALA A 103 3.35 -29.19 -3.51
N ALA A 104 2.60 -28.89 -4.58
CA ALA A 104 3.21 -28.56 -5.85
C ALA A 104 4.30 -27.50 -5.61
N PRO A 105 5.46 -27.60 -6.27
CA PRO A 105 6.54 -26.65 -6.05
C PRO A 105 6.02 -25.23 -6.32
N ALA A 106 6.21 -24.33 -5.35
CA ALA A 106 5.84 -22.93 -5.49
C ALA A 106 6.50 -22.36 -6.76
N PRO A 107 5.76 -21.62 -7.60
CA PRO A 107 6.35 -21.08 -8.82
C PRO A 107 7.44 -20.05 -8.46
N PRO A 108 8.54 -19.99 -9.24
CA PRO A 108 9.63 -19.08 -8.96
C PRO A 108 9.21 -17.63 -9.17
N VAL A 109 9.62 -16.75 -8.25
CA VAL A 109 9.40 -15.30 -8.34
C VAL A 109 10.71 -14.62 -8.69
N PHE A 110 10.68 -13.76 -9.70
CA PHE A 110 11.82 -12.92 -10.09
C PHE A 110 11.46 -11.45 -9.88
N ALA A 111 12.30 -10.72 -9.15
CA ALA A 111 12.20 -9.28 -9.03
C ALA A 111 13.26 -8.63 -9.94
N VAL A 112 12.85 -7.63 -10.71
CA VAL A 112 13.74 -6.85 -11.58
C VAL A 112 13.69 -5.41 -11.10
N SER A 113 14.86 -4.83 -10.83
CA SER A 113 15.03 -3.44 -10.41
C SER A 113 15.99 -2.75 -11.37
N ASP A 114 15.69 -1.51 -11.76
CA ASP A 114 16.48 -0.69 -12.67
C ASP A 114 17.68 0.02 -12.01
N SER A 115 17.90 -0.21 -10.70
CA SER A 115 19.11 0.14 -9.94
C SER A 115 19.59 1.60 -10.00
N SER A 116 18.79 2.55 -10.50
CA SER A 116 19.25 3.91 -10.81
C SER A 116 18.56 4.99 -10.02
#